data_AF-A0AAV4G241-F1
#
_entry.id   AF-A0AAV4G241-F1
#
_cell.length_a   1.000
_cell.length_b   1.000
_cell.length_c   1.000
_cell.angle_alpha   90.00
_cell.angle_beta   90.00
_cell.angle_gamma   90.00
#
_symmetry.space_group_name_H-M   'P 1'
#
loop_
_entity.id
_entity.type
_entity.pdbx_description
1 polymer ?
#
loop_
_entity_poly.entity_id
_entity_poly.type
_entity_poly.pdbx_seq_one_letter_code
_entity_poly.pdbx_strand_id
1 'polypeptide(L)'
;MQGVYLKNLSRITFLRELILDNNDLSDDITLPTLKELHTLTLNKNRLTDLNGLIEKLASKCPNLTYLSLLGNQACPNQLSSCDKDDEDYQRYRYYVLYKLPKLKFLDSSPVLAAEVAEAKRVGPFMVVVRPKDSDQEDSLSHELPGSPKYSPLPADMTQEEGKDHQGTFGKSKYMYYGRHSEGNRFIRNKDL
;
A
#
# COMPACT_ATOMS: atom_id res chain seq x y z
N MET A 1 -7.61 6.46 -26.88
CA MET A 1 -8.71 5.94 -26.04
C MET A 1 -9.57 7.11 -25.62
N GLN A 2 -10.88 7.01 -25.82
CA GLN A 2 -11.83 8.08 -25.56
C GLN A 2 -12.21 8.01 -24.08
N GLY A 3 -11.80 9.00 -23.29
CA GLY A 3 -12.11 9.04 -21.86
C GLY A 3 -13.61 8.95 -21.62
N VAL A 4 -14.03 8.13 -20.65
CA VAL A 4 -15.45 7.98 -20.33
C VAL A 4 -15.92 9.20 -19.52
N TYR A 5 -16.59 10.13 -20.21
CA TYR A 5 -17.07 11.37 -19.60
C TYR A 5 -18.44 11.18 -18.96
N LEU A 6 -18.48 11.03 -17.64
CA LEU A 6 -19.72 10.93 -16.86
C LEU A 6 -20.36 12.30 -16.55
N LYS A 7 -20.00 13.35 -17.30
CA LYS A 7 -20.42 14.74 -17.08
C LYS A 7 -21.95 14.90 -17.08
N ASN A 8 -22.65 14.10 -17.88
CA ASN A 8 -24.10 14.17 -18.00
C ASN A 8 -24.85 13.69 -16.75
N LEU A 9 -24.19 12.97 -15.83
CA LEU A 9 -24.78 12.56 -14.55
C LEU A 9 -25.12 13.77 -13.65
N SER A 10 -24.52 14.94 -13.90
CA SER A 10 -24.84 16.19 -13.21
C SER A 10 -26.31 16.62 -13.35
N ARG A 11 -27.00 16.15 -14.40
CA ARG A 11 -28.42 16.43 -14.62
C ARG A 11 -29.32 15.62 -13.68
N ILE A 12 -28.82 14.55 -13.08
CA ILE A 12 -29.57 13.65 -12.20
C ILE A 12 -29.31 14.09 -10.76
N THR A 13 -30.09 15.06 -10.29
CA THR A 13 -29.87 15.73 -9.00
C THR A 13 -30.08 14.82 -7.78
N PHE A 14 -30.83 13.72 -7.94
CA PHE A 14 -31.17 12.77 -6.86
C PHE A 14 -30.56 11.39 -7.08
N LEU A 15 -29.45 11.29 -7.83
CA LEU A 15 -28.77 10.02 -8.05
C LEU A 15 -28.20 9.47 -6.73
N ARG A 16 -28.75 8.34 -6.25
CA ARG A 16 -28.34 7.71 -4.98
C ARG A 16 -27.39 6.53 -5.16
N GLU A 17 -27.56 5.79 -6.25
CA GLU A 17 -26.82 4.58 -6.53
C GLU A 17 -26.30 4.64 -7.96
N LEU A 18 -25.02 4.31 -8.13
CA LEU A 18 -24.35 4.32 -9.42
C LEU A 18 -23.49 3.06 -9.54
N ILE A 19 -23.81 2.24 -10.54
CA ILE A 19 -23.11 1.00 -10.85
C ILE A 19 -22.39 1.22 -12.17
N LEU A 20 -21.06 1.10 -12.16
CA LEU A 20 -20.20 1.29 -13.32
C LEU A 20 -19.22 0.13 -13.50
N ASP A 21 -19.66 -1.07 -13.15
CA ASP A 21 -18.85 -2.27 -13.26
C ASP A 21 -18.56 -2.62 -14.73
N ASN A 22 -17.35 -3.12 -15.04
CA ASN A 22 -16.92 -3.56 -16.37
C ASN A 22 -17.05 -2.48 -17.48
N ASN A 23 -16.66 -1.24 -17.21
CA ASN A 23 -16.72 -0.14 -18.19
C ASN A 23 -15.33 0.30 -18.69
N ASP A 24 -14.29 -0.50 -18.47
CA ASP A 24 -12.90 -0.20 -18.85
C ASP A 24 -12.43 1.20 -18.38
N LEU A 25 -12.97 1.70 -17.25
CA LEU A 25 -12.66 3.04 -16.74
C LEU A 25 -11.20 3.12 -16.32
N SER A 26 -10.50 4.14 -16.80
CA SER A 26 -9.13 4.49 -16.40
C SER A 26 -9.10 5.68 -15.45
N ASP A 27 -7.90 6.04 -14.97
CA ASP A 27 -7.70 7.10 -13.97
C ASP A 27 -8.10 8.52 -14.47
N ASP A 28 -8.35 8.68 -15.77
CA ASP A 28 -8.89 9.88 -16.41
C ASP A 28 -10.40 10.10 -16.16
N ILE A 29 -11.05 9.19 -15.44
CA ILE A 29 -12.46 9.32 -15.04
C ILE A 29 -12.73 10.70 -14.42
N THR A 30 -13.76 11.35 -14.96
CA THR A 30 -14.22 12.66 -14.52
C THR A 30 -15.65 12.55 -13.99
N LEU A 31 -15.78 12.65 -12.67
CA LEU A 31 -17.08 12.62 -11.98
C LEU A 31 -17.61 14.05 -11.76
N PRO A 32 -18.88 14.32 -12.08
CA PRO A 32 -19.55 15.54 -11.61
C PRO A 32 -19.76 15.46 -10.09
N THR A 33 -20.15 16.57 -9.47
CA THR A 33 -20.51 16.56 -8.04
C THR A 33 -21.84 15.85 -7.85
N LEU A 34 -21.84 14.74 -7.12
CA LEU A 34 -22.99 13.88 -6.86
C LEU A 34 -23.29 13.89 -5.35
N LYS A 35 -24.00 14.93 -4.90
CA LYS A 35 -24.25 15.17 -3.45
C LYS A 35 -25.12 14.10 -2.81
N GLU A 36 -26.05 13.52 -3.57
CA GLU A 36 -27.01 12.53 -3.09
C GLU A 36 -26.52 11.09 -3.27
N LEU A 37 -25.29 10.87 -3.77
CA LEU A 37 -24.78 9.54 -4.04
C LEU A 37 -24.32 8.87 -2.74
N HIS A 38 -24.89 7.71 -2.45
CA HIS A 38 -24.60 6.91 -1.26
C HIS A 38 -23.90 5.59 -1.62
N THR A 39 -24.15 5.05 -2.82
CA THR A 39 -23.61 3.77 -3.30
C THR A 39 -22.92 3.96 -4.64
N LEU A 40 -21.65 3.54 -4.72
CA LEU A 40 -20.87 3.52 -5.94
C LEU A 40 -20.15 2.18 -6.11
N THR A 41 -20.31 1.56 -7.27
CA THR A 41 -19.53 0.39 -7.66
C THR A 41 -18.75 0.69 -8.94
N LEU A 42 -17.45 0.36 -8.92
CA LEU A 42 -16.53 0.54 -10.04
C LEU A 42 -15.79 -0.77 -10.32
N ASN A 43 -16.41 -1.93 -10.10
CA ASN A 43 -15.71 -3.21 -10.15
C ASN A 43 -15.21 -3.53 -11.57
N LYS A 44 -14.09 -4.25 -11.64
CA LYS A 44 -13.51 -4.73 -12.91
C LYS A 44 -13.31 -3.62 -13.95
N ASN A 45 -12.73 -2.50 -13.53
CA ASN A 45 -12.28 -1.44 -14.41
C ASN A 45 -10.73 -1.44 -14.48
N ARG A 46 -10.14 -0.42 -15.12
CA ARG A 46 -8.68 -0.28 -15.32
C ARG A 46 -8.09 0.83 -14.44
N LEU A 47 -8.65 1.05 -13.26
CA LEU A 47 -8.18 2.05 -12.32
C LEU A 47 -6.85 1.58 -11.70
N THR A 48 -5.82 2.42 -11.74
CA THR A 48 -4.48 2.12 -11.21
C THR A 48 -4.09 3.09 -10.09
N ASP A 49 -4.50 4.35 -10.17
CA ASP A 49 -4.21 5.39 -9.19
C ASP A 49 -5.30 5.45 -8.11
N LEU A 50 -5.10 4.68 -7.05
CA LEU A 50 -5.97 4.70 -5.88
C LEU A 50 -6.06 6.09 -5.24
N ASN A 51 -4.94 6.80 -5.11
CA ASN A 51 -4.89 8.07 -4.39
C ASN A 51 -5.73 9.13 -5.10
N GLY A 52 -5.48 9.31 -6.40
CA GLY A 52 -6.23 10.26 -7.22
C GLY A 52 -7.72 9.92 -7.27
N LEU A 53 -8.07 8.63 -7.35
CA LEU A 53 -9.47 8.19 -7.31
C LEU A 53 -10.15 8.57 -5.99
N ILE A 54 -9.55 8.22 -4.85
CA ILE A 54 -10.16 8.45 -3.53
C ILE A 54 -10.28 9.95 -3.25
N GLU A 55 -9.33 10.78 -3.66
CA GLU A 55 -9.43 12.25 -3.53
C GLU A 55 -10.55 12.84 -4.40
N LYS A 56 -10.73 12.33 -5.62
CA LYS A 56 -11.88 12.69 -6.47
C LYS A 56 -13.19 12.29 -5.80
N LEU A 57 -13.29 11.08 -5.24
CA LEU A 57 -14.50 10.62 -4.56
C LEU A 57 -14.81 11.45 -3.31
N ALA A 58 -13.80 11.76 -2.49
CA ALA A 58 -13.97 12.58 -1.29
C ALA A 58 -14.51 13.98 -1.62
N SER A 59 -14.05 14.57 -2.74
CA SER A 59 -14.48 15.91 -3.16
C SER A 59 -15.81 15.94 -3.92
N LYS A 60 -16.12 14.91 -4.73
CA LYS A 60 -17.32 14.88 -5.59
C LYS A 60 -18.50 14.15 -4.98
N CYS A 61 -18.28 13.21 -4.08
CA CYS A 61 -19.31 12.33 -3.49
C CYS A 61 -19.26 12.39 -1.94
N PRO A 62 -19.61 13.53 -1.32
CA PRO A 62 -19.41 13.76 0.13
C PRO A 62 -20.29 12.91 1.06
N ASN A 63 -21.31 12.24 0.53
CA ASN A 63 -22.26 11.40 1.27
C ASN A 63 -22.12 9.91 0.91
N LEU A 64 -21.01 9.52 0.28
CA LEU A 64 -20.76 8.14 -0.07
C LEU A 64 -20.64 7.25 1.18
N THR A 65 -21.41 6.16 1.20
CA THR A 65 -21.46 5.19 2.32
C THR A 65 -21.13 3.76 1.90
N TYR A 66 -21.27 3.44 0.61
CA TYR A 66 -20.93 2.14 0.03
C TYR A 66 -20.02 2.36 -1.17
N LEU A 67 -18.85 1.72 -1.17
CA LEU A 67 -17.89 1.76 -2.27
C LEU A 67 -17.42 0.35 -2.58
N SER A 68 -17.33 -0.01 -3.86
CA SER A 68 -16.73 -1.27 -4.32
C SER A 68 -15.78 -1.00 -5.49
N LEU A 69 -14.52 -1.43 -5.36
CA LEU A 69 -13.42 -1.27 -6.32
C LEU A 69 -12.81 -2.63 -6.73
N LEU A 70 -13.47 -3.74 -6.42
CA LEU A 70 -12.96 -5.09 -6.62
C LEU A 70 -12.56 -5.33 -8.09
N GLY A 71 -11.40 -5.97 -8.30
CA GLY A 71 -10.92 -6.31 -9.64
C GLY A 71 -10.34 -5.13 -10.44
N ASN A 72 -10.00 -4.02 -9.78
CA ASN A 72 -9.16 -2.97 -10.34
C ASN A 72 -7.69 -3.18 -9.92
N GLN A 73 -6.74 -2.61 -10.67
CA GLN A 73 -5.32 -2.65 -10.29
C GLN A 73 -5.04 -1.82 -9.02
N ALA A 74 -5.79 -0.73 -8.83
CA ALA A 74 -5.78 0.11 -7.64
C ALA A 74 -6.28 -0.61 -6.36
N CYS A 75 -6.97 -1.73 -6.51
CA CYS A 75 -7.54 -2.51 -5.41
C CYS A 75 -6.72 -3.83 -5.28
N PRO A 76 -5.73 -3.89 -4.38
CA PRO A 76 -4.91 -5.07 -4.20
C PRO A 76 -5.72 -6.16 -3.49
N ASN A 77 -6.38 -7.02 -4.26
CA ASN A 77 -7.10 -8.17 -3.73
C ASN A 77 -6.22 -9.41 -3.88
N GLN A 78 -6.33 -10.37 -2.97
CA GLN A 78 -5.65 -11.68 -3.06
C GLN A 78 -5.94 -12.43 -4.38
N LEU A 79 -7.05 -12.11 -5.05
CA LEU A 79 -7.42 -12.68 -6.35
C LEU A 79 -6.76 -11.96 -7.56
N SER A 80 -6.14 -10.80 -7.35
CA SER A 80 -5.63 -9.94 -8.43
C SER A 80 -4.14 -10.11 -8.71
N SER A 81 -3.38 -10.71 -7.78
CA SER A 81 -1.93 -10.89 -7.92
C SER A 81 -1.43 -11.88 -6.88
N CYS A 82 -0.74 -12.92 -7.34
CA CYS A 82 -0.19 -14.02 -6.52
C CYS A 82 0.80 -13.57 -5.44
N ASP A 83 1.32 -12.34 -5.57
CA ASP A 83 2.36 -11.76 -4.71
C ASP A 83 1.81 -10.84 -3.62
N LYS A 84 0.48 -10.70 -3.49
CA LYS A 84 -0.15 -9.79 -2.50
C LYS A 84 -0.88 -10.57 -1.40
N ASP A 85 -0.43 -10.36 -0.18
CA ASP A 85 -0.95 -11.02 1.02
C ASP A 85 -2.14 -10.26 1.64
N ASP A 86 -2.79 -10.86 2.65
CA ASP A 86 -3.87 -10.24 3.45
C ASP A 86 -3.50 -8.84 3.98
N GLU A 87 -2.21 -8.63 4.27
CA GLU A 87 -1.70 -7.38 4.81
C GLU A 87 -1.84 -6.21 3.82
N ASP A 88 -1.65 -6.44 2.53
CA ASP A 88 -1.77 -5.40 1.51
C ASP A 88 -3.21 -4.90 1.37
N TYR A 89 -4.17 -5.82 1.42
CA TYR A 89 -5.58 -5.46 1.43
C TYR A 89 -5.93 -4.67 2.70
N GLN A 90 -5.38 -5.05 3.86
CA GLN A 90 -5.60 -4.32 5.11
C GLN A 90 -5.06 -2.88 5.04
N ARG A 91 -3.87 -2.68 4.47
CA ARG A 91 -3.29 -1.34 4.25
C ARG A 91 -4.19 -0.50 3.34
N TYR A 92 -4.60 -1.06 2.20
CA TYR A 92 -5.55 -0.44 1.27
C TYR A 92 -6.84 -0.04 2.00
N ARG A 93 -7.43 -0.97 2.76
CA ARG A 93 -8.69 -0.77 3.46
C ARG A 93 -8.59 0.36 4.48
N TYR A 94 -7.56 0.37 5.31
CA TYR A 94 -7.33 1.46 6.26
C TYR A 94 -7.06 2.81 5.57
N TYR A 95 -6.34 2.82 4.46
CA TYR A 95 -6.13 4.03 3.69
C TYR A 95 -7.44 4.63 3.15
N VAL A 96 -8.29 3.79 2.54
CA VAL A 96 -9.59 4.21 2.02
C VAL A 96 -10.50 4.72 3.13
N LEU A 97 -10.57 4.02 4.26
CA LEU A 97 -11.38 4.43 5.42
C LEU A 97 -10.88 5.72 6.07
N TYR A 98 -9.57 5.94 6.08
CA TYR A 98 -8.97 7.19 6.56
C TYR A 98 -9.41 8.39 5.70
N LYS A 99 -9.40 8.25 4.38
CA LYS A 99 -9.79 9.30 3.45
C LYS A 99 -11.32 9.46 3.31
N LEU A 100 -12.09 8.39 3.50
CA LEU A 100 -13.54 8.35 3.39
C LEU A 100 -14.19 7.83 4.69
N PRO A 101 -14.14 8.60 5.79
CA PRO A 101 -14.55 8.13 7.12
C PRO A 101 -16.06 7.89 7.29
N LYS A 102 -16.89 8.28 6.31
CA LYS A 102 -18.34 8.05 6.32
C LYS A 102 -18.76 6.70 5.72
N LEU A 103 -17.82 5.94 5.16
CA LEU A 103 -18.11 4.63 4.59
C LEU A 103 -18.63 3.66 5.66
N LYS A 104 -19.69 2.94 5.31
CA LYS A 104 -20.31 1.87 6.08
C LYS A 104 -19.98 0.50 5.48
N PHE A 105 -19.70 0.45 4.18
CA PHE A 105 -19.29 -0.74 3.46
C PHE A 105 -18.19 -0.38 2.48
N LEU A 106 -17.16 -1.21 2.47
CA LEU A 106 -16.09 -1.15 1.49
C LEU A 106 -15.90 -2.55 0.91
N ASP A 107 -15.99 -2.62 -0.42
CA ASP A 107 -15.88 -3.82 -1.22
C ASP A 107 -16.92 -4.87 -0.81
N SER A 108 -16.48 -5.99 -0.22
CA SER A 108 -17.33 -7.12 0.14
C SER A 108 -17.75 -7.14 1.62
N SER A 109 -17.25 -6.21 2.45
CA SER A 109 -17.45 -6.27 3.90
C SER A 109 -17.92 -4.95 4.54
N PRO A 110 -18.74 -5.02 5.60
CA PRO A 110 -19.11 -3.86 6.40
C PRO A 110 -17.88 -3.26 7.08
N VAL A 111 -17.94 -1.96 7.34
CA VAL A 111 -16.90 -1.20 8.06
C VAL A 111 -17.20 -1.26 9.56
N LEU A 112 -16.25 -1.73 10.34
CA LEU A 112 -16.35 -1.81 11.80
C LEU A 112 -15.76 -0.57 12.47
N ALA A 113 -16.30 -0.20 13.63
CA ALA A 113 -15.82 0.96 14.39
C ALA A 113 -14.33 0.85 14.78
N ALA A 114 -13.86 -0.37 15.06
CA ALA A 114 -12.45 -0.63 15.36
C ALA A 114 -11.55 -0.33 14.15
N GLU A 115 -11.99 -0.67 12.94
CA GLU A 115 -11.25 -0.37 11.70
C GLU A 115 -11.17 1.13 11.45
N VAL A 116 -12.24 1.87 11.71
CA VAL A 116 -12.24 3.33 11.59
C VAL A 116 -11.28 3.98 12.58
N ALA A 117 -11.27 3.50 13.84
CA ALA A 117 -10.35 4.00 14.85
C ALA A 117 -8.90 3.73 14.47
N GLU A 118 -8.62 2.52 13.97
CA GLU A 118 -7.29 2.14 13.53
C GLU A 118 -6.86 2.89 12.27
N ALA A 119 -7.72 2.99 11.26
CA ALA A 119 -7.50 3.78 10.06
C ALA A 119 -7.20 5.26 10.39
N LYS A 120 -7.86 5.84 11.39
CA LYS A 120 -7.55 7.19 11.85
C LYS A 120 -6.14 7.31 12.43
N ARG A 121 -5.64 6.26 13.08
CA ARG A 121 -4.31 6.19 13.70
C ARG A 121 -3.21 5.97 12.67
N VAL A 122 -3.41 5.04 11.73
CA VAL A 122 -2.35 4.57 10.81
C VAL A 122 -2.51 5.02 9.36
N GLY A 123 -3.71 5.44 8.96
CA GLY A 123 -4.07 5.78 7.58
C GLY A 123 -3.13 6.74 6.85
N PRO A 124 -2.57 7.79 7.48
CA PRO A 124 -1.58 8.66 6.84
C PRO A 124 -0.34 7.92 6.31
N PHE A 125 0.01 6.78 6.91
CA PHE A 125 1.19 6.00 6.58
C PHE A 125 0.89 4.79 5.68
N MET A 126 -0.38 4.59 5.30
CA MET A 126 -0.82 3.45 4.48
C MET A 126 -0.73 3.72 2.96
N VAL A 127 -0.27 4.91 2.57
CA VAL A 127 -0.01 5.24 1.17
C VAL A 127 1.25 4.51 0.71
N VAL A 128 1.09 3.57 -0.21
CA VAL A 128 2.23 2.93 -0.88
C VAL A 128 2.72 3.85 -1.99
N VAL A 129 3.89 4.46 -1.79
CA VAL A 129 4.60 5.16 -2.86
C VAL A 129 5.50 4.15 -3.56
N ARG A 130 5.18 3.85 -4.83
CA ARG A 130 6.10 3.09 -5.69
C ARG A 130 7.01 4.09 -6.39
N PRO A 131 8.35 3.95 -6.31
CA PRO A 131 9.28 4.71 -7.15
C PRO A 131 8.88 4.52 -8.62
N LYS A 132 8.99 5.57 -9.43
CA LYS A 132 8.75 5.43 -10.86
C LYS A 132 9.95 4.70 -11.46
N ASP A 133 9.74 3.84 -12.44
CA ASP A 133 10.84 3.14 -13.12
C ASP A 133 11.84 4.10 -13.78
N SER A 134 11.44 5.35 -14.05
CA SER A 134 12.32 6.44 -14.49
C SER A 134 13.43 6.80 -13.48
N ASP A 135 13.23 6.51 -12.20
CA ASP A 135 14.20 6.82 -11.14
C ASP A 135 15.28 5.72 -11.00
N GLN A 136 15.13 4.58 -11.70
CA GLN A 136 16.13 3.51 -11.70
C GLN A 136 17.30 3.77 -12.65
N GLU A 137 17.12 4.57 -13.71
CA GLU A 137 18.21 4.86 -14.66
C GLU A 137 19.14 5.99 -14.19
N ASP A 138 18.65 6.96 -13.39
CA ASP A 138 19.48 8.08 -12.88
C ASP A 138 20.43 7.68 -11.74
N SER A 139 20.26 6.49 -11.16
CA SER A 139 21.12 6.02 -10.05
C SER A 139 22.43 5.36 -10.51
N LEU A 140 22.68 5.24 -11.82
CA LEU A 140 23.85 4.51 -12.35
C LEU A 140 24.86 5.35 -13.16
N SER A 141 24.74 6.68 -13.30
CA SER A 141 25.69 7.40 -14.18
C SER A 141 26.11 8.84 -13.88
N HIS A 142 25.72 9.48 -12.77
CA HIS A 142 26.23 10.82 -12.44
C HIS A 142 27.28 10.83 -11.31
N GLU A 143 28.47 10.28 -11.59
CA GLU A 143 29.69 10.67 -10.84
C GLU A 143 30.10 12.09 -11.30
N LEU A 144 29.76 13.11 -10.52
CA LEU A 144 30.35 14.45 -10.67
C LEU A 144 31.85 14.37 -10.31
N PRO A 145 32.74 15.07 -11.03
CA PRO A 145 34.16 15.06 -10.70
C PRO A 145 34.35 15.74 -9.33
N GLY A 146 34.57 14.94 -8.29
CA GLY A 146 34.90 15.43 -6.94
C GLY A 146 33.92 15.11 -5.81
N SER A 147 32.82 14.36 -6.04
CA SER A 147 31.97 13.91 -4.93
C SER A 147 32.59 12.71 -4.19
N PRO A 148 32.64 12.69 -2.84
CA PRO A 148 33.19 11.57 -2.09
C PRO A 148 32.33 10.31 -2.31
N LYS A 149 32.98 9.22 -2.71
CA LYS A 149 32.36 7.93 -2.96
C LYS A 149 31.80 7.39 -1.64
N TYR A 150 30.48 7.44 -1.47
CA TYR A 150 29.85 6.95 -0.26
C TYR A 150 30.00 5.42 -0.20
N SER A 151 30.88 4.97 0.68
CA SER A 151 31.06 3.56 1.03
C SER A 151 30.40 3.35 2.40
N PRO A 152 29.36 2.51 2.52
CA PRO A 152 28.77 2.17 3.81
C PRO A 152 29.74 1.37 4.70
N LEU A 153 30.88 0.94 4.17
CA LEU A 153 31.95 0.27 4.90
C LEU A 153 33.11 1.24 5.23
N PRO A 154 33.71 1.13 6.43
CA PRO A 154 34.89 1.92 6.80
C PRO A 154 36.05 1.69 5.81
N ALA A 155 36.73 2.76 5.40
CA ALA A 155 37.84 2.70 4.44
C ALA A 155 39.17 2.17 5.02
N ASP A 156 39.26 1.97 6.34
CA ASP A 156 40.49 1.62 7.06
C ASP A 156 40.84 0.11 7.04
N MET A 157 40.75 -0.55 5.88
CA MET A 157 41.25 -1.94 5.73
C MET A 157 42.17 -2.16 4.55
N THR A 158 42.72 -1.10 3.96
CA THR A 158 43.71 -1.25 2.90
C THR A 158 44.94 -0.41 3.20
N GLN A 159 46.03 -1.12 3.56
CA GLN A 159 47.43 -0.70 3.65
C GLN A 159 47.82 -0.13 5.04
N GLU A 160 48.71 -0.72 5.87
CA GLU A 160 49.92 -1.48 5.55
C GLU A 160 50.39 -2.48 6.64
N GLU A 161 51.08 -3.51 6.13
CA GLU A 161 52.23 -4.22 6.70
C GLU A 161 52.12 -5.06 7.99
N GLY A 162 52.20 -6.38 7.78
CA GLY A 162 53.03 -7.23 8.65
C GLY A 162 52.34 -7.93 9.82
N LYS A 163 51.33 -8.75 9.54
CA LYS A 163 51.07 -10.02 10.27
C LYS A 163 50.11 -10.84 9.44
N ASP A 164 50.41 -12.09 9.17
CA ASP A 164 49.44 -13.01 8.56
C ASP A 164 48.25 -13.17 9.50
N HIS A 165 47.11 -12.58 9.16
CA HIS A 165 45.87 -12.80 9.88
C HIS A 165 45.36 -14.15 9.37
N GLN A 166 45.81 -15.25 9.96
CA GLN A 166 45.22 -16.56 9.72
C GLN A 166 43.79 -16.56 10.27
N GLY A 167 42.83 -16.08 9.46
CA GLY A 167 41.42 -16.30 9.68
C GLY A 167 41.14 -17.80 9.60
N THR A 168 41.08 -18.46 10.75
CA THR A 168 40.73 -19.88 10.81
C THR A 168 39.21 -20.01 10.71
N PHE A 169 38.72 -20.54 9.58
CA PHE A 169 37.35 -21.02 9.47
C PHE A 169 37.23 -22.34 10.25
N GLY A 170 36.84 -22.25 11.51
CA GLY A 170 36.48 -23.40 12.34
C GLY A 170 34.97 -23.56 12.46
N LYS A 171 34.43 -24.77 12.25
CA LYS A 171 33.05 -25.09 12.65
C LYS A 171 32.97 -25.13 14.18
N SER A 172 32.54 -24.03 14.79
CA SER A 172 32.22 -23.99 16.21
C SER A 172 30.98 -24.84 16.48
N LYS A 173 31.13 -25.98 17.16
CA LYS A 173 30.02 -26.68 17.81
C LYS A 173 29.78 -26.05 19.18
N TYR A 174 29.45 -24.77 19.22
CA TYR A 174 29.03 -24.15 20.48
C TYR A 174 27.60 -24.59 20.78
N MET A 175 27.46 -25.60 21.63
CA MET A 175 26.16 -26.04 22.16
C MET A 175 25.79 -25.13 23.34
N TYR A 176 24.77 -24.30 23.16
CA TYR A 176 24.26 -23.43 24.23
C TYR A 176 23.44 -24.25 25.23
N TYR A 177 24.02 -24.54 26.39
CA TYR A 177 23.29 -25.10 27.52
C TYR A 177 22.65 -23.95 28.29
N GLY A 178 21.39 -23.63 27.95
CA GLY A 178 20.64 -22.47 28.42
C GLY A 178 20.29 -22.41 29.91
N ARG A 179 21.22 -22.75 30.81
CA ARG A 179 21.03 -22.67 32.27
C ARG A 179 21.06 -21.24 32.82
N HIS A 180 21.42 -20.24 32.00
CA HIS A 180 21.53 -18.83 32.40
C HIS A 180 20.77 -17.88 31.44
N SER A 181 19.89 -18.42 30.59
CA SER A 181 19.09 -17.60 29.68
C SER A 181 17.89 -17.01 30.43
N GLU A 182 17.96 -15.72 30.76
CA GLU A 182 16.80 -14.99 31.29
C GLU A 182 15.66 -14.85 30.26
N GLY A 183 15.96 -15.02 28.97
CA GLY A 183 15.05 -14.82 27.83
C GLY A 183 14.06 -15.96 27.56
N ASN A 184 14.28 -17.15 28.15
CA ASN A 184 13.41 -18.31 27.95
C ASN A 184 12.33 -18.48 29.04
N ARG A 185 12.19 -17.52 29.97
CA ARG A 185 11.28 -17.62 31.12
C ARG A 185 9.79 -17.70 30.77
N PHE A 186 9.41 -17.36 29.54
CA PHE A 186 8.00 -17.30 29.11
C PHE A 186 7.64 -18.33 28.03
N ILE A 187 8.58 -19.17 27.58
CA ILE A 187 8.30 -20.22 26.61
C ILE A 187 7.62 -21.38 27.36
N ARG A 188 6.29 -21.44 27.30
CA ARG A 188 5.51 -22.58 27.79
C ARG A 188 5.14 -23.48 26.61
N ASN A 189 5.99 -24.44 26.30
CA ASN A 189 5.58 -25.56 25.46
C ASN A 189 4.74 -26.50 26.33
N LYS A 190 3.42 -26.33 26.28
CA LYS A 190 2.48 -27.36 26.72
C LYS A 190 2.19 -28.26 25.54
N ASP A 191 3.17 -29.07 25.12
CA ASP A 191 2.98 -30.29 24.33
C ASP A 191 4.36 -30.88 24.02
N LEU A 192 4.82 -31.77 24.90
CA LEU A 192 5.69 -32.91 24.60
C LEU A 192 5.58 -33.92 25.74
#